data_AF-A0A955IN75-F1
#
_entry.id   AF-A0A955IN75-F1
#
_cell.length_a   1.000
_cell.length_b   1.000
_cell.length_c   1.000
_cell.angle_alpha   90.00
_cell.angle_beta   90.00
_cell.angle_gamma   90.00
#
_symmetry.space_group_name_H-M   'P 1'
#
loop_
_entity.id
_entity.type
_entity.pdbx_description
1 polymer ?
#
loop_
_entity_poly.entity_id
_entity_poly.type
_entity_poly.pdbx_seq_one_letter_code
_entity_poly.pdbx_strand_id
1 'polypeptide(L)'
;MHPYPRLAAALIHAMRRIARRPSLVVLTLACSAHAQHFNLDFGPGSHDRPSDTYGAATGQLGYWNGVNADAPNNVWTQLRNLDGALTNARARVLYGSGSTGCIGGFFSINWGNLMCDQVAANGEIEIDIDGLEPGIYEVTVYAGLMNQPFADTMRAGGDGSFAERQLSGTISSASFVHGRTHARLLVQVIPDRDLYVGVRESQAAISAVQITKLRLAACEGDLNGDNVCNLDDLQLLLFYFGNSCP
;
A
#
# COMPACT_ATOMS: atom_id res chain seq x y z
N MET A 1 -39.25 -68.57 -47.26
CA MET A 1 -38.19 -67.88 -48.04
C MET A 1 -38.80 -66.59 -48.58
N HIS A 2 -38.39 -65.36 -48.30
CA HIS A 2 -37.42 -64.73 -47.41
C HIS A 2 -38.06 -63.35 -47.06
N PRO A 3 -38.14 -62.93 -45.78
CA PRO A 3 -38.75 -61.66 -45.42
C PRO A 3 -37.72 -60.51 -45.27
N TYR A 4 -38.23 -59.29 -45.40
CA TYR A 4 -37.68 -57.96 -45.02
C TYR A 4 -36.81 -57.17 -46.02
N PRO A 5 -37.33 -56.01 -46.49
CA PRO A 5 -36.50 -54.83 -46.70
C PRO A 5 -37.19 -53.58 -46.11
N ARG A 6 -37.09 -53.37 -44.79
CA ARG A 6 -37.52 -52.10 -44.16
C ARG A 6 -36.60 -51.76 -42.98
N LEU A 7 -35.33 -51.49 -43.27
CA LEU A 7 -34.35 -51.05 -42.25
C LEU A 7 -33.32 -50.04 -42.78
N ALA A 8 -33.66 -49.27 -43.83
CA ALA A 8 -32.71 -48.32 -44.45
C ALA A 8 -33.13 -46.84 -44.39
N ALA A 9 -34.28 -46.50 -43.82
CA ALA A 9 -34.80 -45.11 -43.87
C ALA A 9 -34.79 -44.36 -42.53
N ALA A 10 -34.35 -44.97 -41.44
CA ALA A 10 -34.38 -44.35 -40.11
C ALA A 10 -33.02 -43.77 -39.63
N LEU A 11 -31.97 -43.80 -40.47
CA LEU A 11 -30.62 -43.37 -40.07
C LEU A 11 -30.15 -42.04 -40.69
N ILE A 12 -30.97 -41.36 -41.49
CA ILE A 12 -30.59 -40.09 -42.15
C ILE A 12 -31.17 -38.85 -41.44
N HIS A 13 -32.10 -39.02 -40.48
CA HIS A 13 -32.65 -37.91 -39.69
C HIS A 13 -32.03 -37.70 -38.30
N ALA A 14 -31.07 -38.54 -37.90
CA ALA A 14 -30.39 -38.40 -36.62
C ALA A 14 -29.17 -37.44 -36.66
N MET A 15 -28.74 -36.96 -37.83
CA MET A 15 -27.48 -36.21 -37.99
C MET A 15 -27.63 -34.73 -38.40
N ARG A 16 -28.83 -34.15 -38.36
CA ARG A 16 -29.07 -32.71 -38.65
C ARG A 16 -29.60 -31.91 -37.46
N ARG A 17 -29.17 -32.25 -36.25
CA ARG A 17 -29.27 -31.36 -35.09
C ARG A 17 -27.88 -31.11 -34.50
N ILE A 18 -26.96 -30.66 -35.36
CA ILE A 18 -25.82 -29.86 -34.89
C ILE A 18 -26.42 -28.52 -34.49
N ALA A 19 -26.94 -28.51 -33.26
CA ALA A 19 -27.41 -27.33 -32.58
C ALA A 19 -26.31 -26.29 -32.65
N ARG A 20 -26.59 -25.17 -33.34
CA ARG A 20 -25.81 -23.95 -33.28
C ARG A 20 -25.75 -23.53 -31.82
N ARG A 21 -24.72 -23.98 -31.10
CA ARG A 21 -24.42 -23.46 -29.76
C ARG A 21 -24.05 -21.99 -29.97
N PRO A 22 -24.79 -21.03 -29.43
CA PRO A 22 -24.32 -19.65 -29.43
C PRO A 22 -22.98 -19.64 -28.72
N SER A 23 -21.92 -19.28 -29.45
CA SER A 23 -20.63 -18.97 -28.84
C SER A 23 -20.88 -17.85 -27.85
N LEU A 24 -20.96 -18.20 -26.57
CA LEU A 24 -20.99 -17.26 -25.47
C LEU A 24 -19.63 -16.53 -25.55
N VAL A 25 -19.61 -15.38 -26.21
CA VAL A 25 -18.49 -14.45 -26.16
C VAL A 25 -18.50 -13.91 -24.73
N VAL A 26 -17.82 -14.61 -23.84
CA VAL A 26 -17.49 -14.10 -22.51
C VAL A 26 -16.56 -12.94 -22.77
N LEU A 27 -17.14 -11.72 -22.77
CA LEU A 27 -16.38 -10.49 -22.70
C LEU A 27 -15.74 -10.50 -21.32
N THR A 28 -14.56 -11.10 -21.22
CA THR A 28 -13.70 -11.01 -20.04
C THR A 28 -13.33 -9.54 -19.93
N LEU A 29 -14.13 -8.79 -19.18
CA LEU A 29 -13.72 -7.52 -18.61
C LEU A 29 -12.47 -7.84 -17.80
N ALA A 30 -11.31 -7.67 -18.45
CA ALA A 30 -10.04 -7.67 -17.78
C ALA A 30 -10.09 -6.43 -16.87
N CYS A 31 -10.59 -6.63 -15.65
CA CYS A 31 -10.31 -5.73 -14.56
C CYS A 31 -8.81 -5.80 -14.38
N SER A 32 -8.09 -4.88 -15.03
CA SER A 32 -6.69 -4.64 -14.73
C SER A 32 -6.65 -4.30 -13.25
N ALA A 33 -6.26 -5.29 -12.43
CA ALA A 33 -5.96 -5.09 -11.03
C ALA A 33 -4.77 -4.15 -10.98
N HIS A 34 -5.04 -2.85 -10.96
CA HIS A 34 -4.02 -1.84 -10.79
C HIS A 34 -3.63 -1.92 -9.33
N ALA A 35 -2.42 -2.42 -9.07
CA ALA A 35 -1.82 -2.40 -7.76
C ALA A 35 -1.96 -1.00 -7.16
N GLN A 36 -2.50 -0.91 -5.95
CA GLN A 36 -2.76 0.35 -5.29
C GLN A 36 -1.45 0.92 -4.73
N HIS A 37 -1.09 2.10 -5.21
CA HIS A 37 0.09 2.81 -4.76
C HIS A 37 -0.29 4.24 -4.39
N PHE A 38 0.17 4.70 -3.24
CA PHE A 38 -0.14 6.03 -2.71
C PHE A 38 1.11 6.68 -2.13
N ASN A 39 1.31 7.95 -2.44
CA ASN A 39 2.18 8.85 -1.70
C ASN A 39 1.29 9.73 -0.83
N LEU A 40 1.52 9.76 0.49
CA LEU A 40 0.78 10.57 1.46
C LEU A 40 1.75 11.53 2.13
N ASP A 41 1.36 12.79 2.17
CA ASP A 41 2.07 13.90 2.79
C ASP A 41 1.20 14.46 3.90
N PHE A 42 1.76 14.65 5.08
CA PHE A 42 0.99 15.11 6.25
C PHE A 42 1.50 16.46 6.70
N GLY A 43 0.58 17.34 7.05
CA GLY A 43 0.93 18.66 7.54
C GLY A 43 -0.28 19.43 7.99
N PRO A 44 -0.07 20.64 8.53
CA PRO A 44 -1.16 21.56 8.76
C PRO A 44 -1.83 21.90 7.43
N GLY A 45 -3.14 22.16 7.45
CA GLY A 45 -3.97 22.64 6.32
C GLY A 45 -3.34 22.68 4.93
N SER A 46 -3.33 23.85 4.29
CA SER A 46 -2.68 24.06 3.00
C SER A 46 -1.16 24.11 3.14
N HIS A 47 -0.51 22.94 3.20
CA HIS A 47 0.94 22.81 3.11
C HIS A 47 1.40 22.51 1.67
N ASP A 48 2.66 22.82 1.39
CA ASP A 48 3.28 22.54 0.10
C ASP A 48 3.68 21.06 0.07
N ARG A 49 3.29 20.36 -1.00
CA ARG A 49 3.60 18.94 -1.17
C ARG A 49 4.85 18.75 -2.02
N PRO A 50 5.54 17.61 -1.93
CA PRO A 50 6.62 17.30 -2.86
C PRO A 50 6.11 17.22 -4.31
N SER A 51 6.98 17.52 -5.28
CA SER A 51 6.67 17.36 -6.70
C SER A 51 6.38 15.90 -7.05
N ASP A 52 5.54 15.64 -8.05
CA ASP A 52 5.25 14.27 -8.51
C ASP A 52 6.49 13.52 -9.05
N THR A 53 7.56 14.24 -9.40
CA THR A 53 8.86 13.65 -9.78
C THR A 53 9.76 13.29 -8.60
N TYR A 54 9.28 13.43 -7.36
CA TYR A 54 10.05 13.14 -6.15
C TYR A 54 9.62 11.81 -5.54
N GLY A 55 10.50 10.81 -5.61
CA GLY A 55 10.22 9.45 -5.12
C GLY A 55 10.59 9.17 -3.67
N ALA A 56 11.19 10.15 -2.98
CA ALA A 56 11.70 10.01 -1.61
C ALA A 56 12.64 8.78 -1.42
N ALA A 57 12.54 8.05 -0.31
CA ALA A 57 13.39 6.89 0.00
C ALA A 57 13.01 5.62 -0.78
N THR A 58 11.80 5.54 -1.32
CA THR A 58 11.31 4.35 -2.07
C THR A 58 11.58 4.46 -3.56
N GLY A 59 11.75 5.68 -4.09
CA GLY A 59 11.75 5.94 -5.52
C GLY A 59 10.36 5.95 -6.16
N GLN A 60 9.28 5.85 -5.37
CA GLN A 60 7.90 5.84 -5.86
C GLN A 60 7.47 7.24 -6.35
N LEU A 61 7.64 7.48 -7.65
CA LEU A 61 7.19 8.70 -8.33
C LEU A 61 5.67 8.75 -8.45
N GLY A 62 5.11 9.95 -8.47
CA GLY A 62 3.68 10.19 -8.69
C GLY A 62 3.06 11.14 -7.68
N TYR A 63 1.75 11.29 -7.80
CA TYR A 63 0.94 12.24 -7.04
C TYR A 63 1.06 12.08 -5.52
N TRP A 64 1.45 13.15 -4.82
CA TRP A 64 1.45 13.24 -3.36
C TRP A 64 0.08 13.69 -2.82
N ASN A 65 -0.58 12.87 -2.02
CA ASN A 65 -1.85 13.17 -1.38
C ASN A 65 -1.62 13.96 -0.09
N GLY A 66 -1.96 15.25 -0.07
CA GLY A 66 -1.90 16.06 1.15
C GLY A 66 -3.04 15.72 2.07
N VAL A 67 -2.72 15.19 3.25
CA VAL A 67 -3.67 14.87 4.32
C VAL A 67 -3.56 15.95 5.38
N ASN A 68 -4.64 16.71 5.57
CA ASN A 68 -4.67 17.78 6.56
C ASN A 68 -4.71 17.18 7.97
N ALA A 69 -3.63 17.33 8.71
CA ALA A 69 -3.46 16.83 10.06
C ALA A 69 -4.18 17.67 11.14
N ASP A 70 -4.63 18.88 10.79
CA ASP A 70 -5.47 19.72 11.66
C ASP A 70 -6.96 19.54 11.39
N ALA A 71 -7.32 18.71 10.41
CA ALA A 71 -8.71 18.40 10.17
C ALA A 71 -9.30 17.68 11.40
N PRO A 72 -10.58 17.93 11.75
CA PRO A 72 -11.25 17.13 12.76
C PRO A 72 -11.11 15.63 12.45
N ASN A 73 -10.92 14.81 13.47
CA ASN A 73 -10.66 13.36 13.38
C ASN A 73 -11.73 12.50 12.64
N ASN A 74 -12.81 13.12 12.17
CA ASN A 74 -13.87 12.51 11.36
C ASN A 74 -13.84 12.94 9.89
N VAL A 75 -12.87 13.74 9.46
CA VAL A 75 -12.76 14.21 8.07
C VAL A 75 -11.83 13.29 7.29
N TRP A 76 -12.41 12.59 6.31
CA TRP A 76 -11.67 11.74 5.39
C TRP A 76 -11.13 12.52 4.20
N THR A 77 -9.87 12.27 3.85
CA THR A 77 -9.24 12.74 2.61
C THR A 77 -9.31 11.62 1.58
N GLN A 78 -9.99 11.84 0.45
CA GLN A 78 -10.02 10.88 -0.64
C GLN A 78 -8.64 10.76 -1.30
N LEU A 79 -8.14 9.54 -1.49
CA LEU A 79 -6.82 9.29 -2.06
C LEU A 79 -6.88 9.13 -3.58
N ARG A 80 -5.85 9.70 -4.22
CA ARG A 80 -5.53 9.54 -5.63
C ARG A 80 -4.34 8.61 -5.79
N ASN A 81 -4.36 7.79 -6.85
CA ASN A 81 -3.23 6.95 -7.22
C ASN A 81 -2.03 7.80 -7.72
N LEU A 82 -0.93 7.14 -8.09
CA LEU A 82 0.29 7.82 -8.57
C LEU A 82 0.08 8.68 -9.82
N ASP A 83 -0.93 8.38 -10.65
CA ASP A 83 -1.28 9.17 -11.84
C ASP A 83 -2.25 10.33 -11.53
N GLY A 84 -2.65 10.50 -10.27
CA GLY A 84 -3.58 11.55 -9.82
C GLY A 84 -5.06 11.20 -10.00
N ALA A 85 -5.40 9.99 -10.44
CA ALA A 85 -6.79 9.52 -10.57
C ALA A 85 -7.37 9.18 -9.18
N LEU A 86 -8.61 9.58 -8.92
CA LEU A 86 -9.32 9.25 -7.68
C LEU A 86 -9.51 7.74 -7.56
N THR A 87 -9.32 7.23 -6.35
CA THR A 87 -9.56 5.82 -5.98
C THR A 87 -10.73 5.73 -5.01
N ASN A 88 -11.04 4.52 -4.51
CA ASN A 88 -11.97 4.35 -3.38
C ASN A 88 -11.28 4.52 -2.02
N ALA A 89 -9.94 4.52 -1.97
CA ALA A 89 -9.20 4.62 -0.73
C ALA A 89 -9.27 6.05 -0.16
N ARG A 90 -9.18 6.15 1.16
CA ARG A 90 -9.25 7.41 1.91
C ARG A 90 -8.39 7.33 3.17
N ALA A 91 -7.90 8.46 3.64
CA ALA A 91 -7.08 8.54 4.85
C ALA A 91 -7.57 9.65 5.80
N ARG A 92 -7.33 9.47 7.10
CA ARG A 92 -7.52 10.50 8.13
C ARG A 92 -6.51 10.35 9.26
N VAL A 93 -6.26 11.45 9.98
CA VAL A 93 -5.46 11.44 11.20
C VAL A 93 -6.42 11.26 12.40
N LEU A 94 -6.22 10.22 13.20
CA LEU A 94 -7.01 9.94 14.40
C LEU A 94 -6.44 10.65 15.63
N TYR A 95 -5.10 10.65 15.76
CA TYR A 95 -4.38 11.27 16.87
C TYR A 95 -3.18 12.07 16.37
N GLY A 96 -2.95 13.22 17.00
CA GLY A 96 -1.92 14.20 16.64
C GLY A 96 -2.50 15.48 16.06
N SER A 97 -1.63 16.44 15.76
CA SER A 97 -1.96 17.72 15.14
C SER A 97 -0.94 18.08 14.08
N GLY A 98 -1.35 18.86 13.09
CA GLY A 98 -0.43 19.40 12.09
C GLY A 98 0.63 20.29 12.72
N SER A 99 1.83 20.19 12.21
CA SER A 99 2.97 21.01 12.60
C SER A 99 3.89 21.17 11.40
N THR A 100 4.51 22.34 11.31
CA THR A 100 5.62 22.57 10.36
C THR A 100 6.86 22.89 11.19
N GLY A 101 7.90 22.09 11.04
CA GLY A 101 9.04 22.10 11.95
C GLY A 101 10.35 21.69 11.28
N CYS A 102 10.94 22.59 10.50
CA CYS A 102 12.33 22.47 10.06
C CYS A 102 13.19 23.62 10.57
N ILE A 103 14.37 23.29 11.07
CA ILE A 103 15.39 24.30 11.38
C ILE A 103 16.05 24.68 10.05
N GLY A 104 16.00 25.98 9.72
CA GLY A 104 16.44 26.51 8.43
C GLY A 104 17.92 26.23 8.11
N GLY A 105 18.22 26.19 6.81
CA GLY A 105 19.59 26.15 6.29
C GLY A 105 19.92 24.95 5.40
N PHE A 106 19.02 23.99 5.22
CA PHE A 106 19.26 22.82 4.39
C PHE A 106 17.99 22.44 3.62
N PHE A 107 18.14 21.51 2.67
CA PHE A 107 17.10 20.80 1.91
C PHE A 107 16.74 21.37 0.53
N SER A 108 16.56 20.45 -0.42
CA SER A 108 15.83 20.73 -1.66
C SER A 108 14.36 20.97 -1.30
N ILE A 109 13.65 21.73 -2.14
CA ILE A 109 12.22 22.04 -1.93
C ILE A 109 11.39 20.79 -1.63
N ASN A 110 11.60 19.70 -2.39
CA ASN A 110 10.84 18.47 -2.22
C ASN A 110 11.15 17.73 -0.90
N TRP A 111 12.40 17.76 -0.45
CA TRP A 111 12.73 17.15 0.83
C TRP A 111 12.14 17.95 1.98
N GLY A 112 12.19 19.29 1.89
CA GLY A 112 11.56 20.18 2.86
C GLY A 112 10.06 19.94 2.96
N ASN A 113 9.37 19.97 1.83
CA ASN A 113 7.93 19.69 1.76
C ASN A 113 7.59 18.32 2.36
N LEU A 114 8.43 17.30 2.19
CA LEU A 114 8.18 15.97 2.73
C LEU A 114 8.42 15.85 4.25
N MET A 115 9.51 16.43 4.75
CA MET A 115 10.03 16.14 6.11
C MET A 115 9.75 17.28 7.11
N CYS A 116 9.42 18.47 6.62
CA CYS A 116 9.15 19.63 7.48
C CYS A 116 7.69 19.73 7.89
N ASP A 117 6.79 19.24 7.04
CA ASP A 117 5.38 19.12 7.34
C ASP A 117 5.14 17.76 8.01
N GLN A 118 4.42 17.77 9.13
CA GLN A 118 4.21 16.56 9.92
C GLN A 118 2.92 16.59 10.73
N VAL A 119 2.43 15.39 11.07
CA VAL A 119 1.63 15.18 12.26
C VAL A 119 2.57 15.06 13.45
N ALA A 120 2.31 15.80 14.52
CA ALA A 120 3.07 15.71 15.77
C ALA A 120 2.15 15.44 16.97
N ALA A 121 2.64 14.69 17.95
CA ALA A 121 1.93 14.45 19.21
C ALA A 121 2.89 14.20 20.38
N ASN A 122 2.48 14.59 21.59
CA ASN A 122 3.09 14.09 22.82
C ASN A 122 2.45 12.75 23.20
N GLY A 123 2.85 11.67 22.51
CA GLY A 123 2.26 10.34 22.68
C GLY A 123 2.12 9.59 21.36
N GLU A 124 0.91 9.10 21.11
CA GLU A 124 0.59 8.27 19.96
C GLU A 124 0.07 9.12 18.80
N ILE A 125 0.61 8.87 17.61
CA ILE A 125 0.02 9.27 16.33
C ILE A 125 -0.59 8.02 15.71
N GLU A 126 -1.78 8.18 15.14
CA GLU A 126 -2.44 7.13 14.38
C GLU A 126 -3.13 7.73 13.15
N ILE A 127 -2.87 7.12 12.01
CA ILE A 127 -3.44 7.42 10.71
C ILE A 127 -4.25 6.20 10.32
N ASP A 128 -5.50 6.44 9.94
CA ASP A 128 -6.46 5.44 9.52
C ASP A 128 -6.65 5.53 8.00
N ILE A 129 -6.45 4.41 7.31
CA ILE A 129 -6.52 4.30 5.87
C ILE A 129 -7.52 3.19 5.50
N ASP A 130 -8.61 3.59 4.86
CA ASP A 130 -9.72 2.72 4.46
C ASP A 130 -9.79 2.61 2.93
N GLY A 131 -10.47 1.59 2.42
CA GLY A 131 -10.73 1.37 1.00
C GLY A 131 -9.54 0.81 0.22
N LEU A 132 -8.54 0.29 0.93
CA LEU A 132 -7.46 -0.48 0.32
C LEU A 132 -7.98 -1.84 -0.14
N GLU A 133 -7.52 -2.31 -1.29
CA GLU A 133 -7.78 -3.66 -1.75
C GLU A 133 -7.05 -4.67 -0.86
N PRO A 134 -7.62 -5.86 -0.61
CA PRO A 134 -6.90 -6.93 0.07
C PRO A 134 -5.56 -7.26 -0.62
N GLY A 135 -4.53 -7.53 0.17
CA GLY A 135 -3.20 -7.86 -0.33
C GLY A 135 -2.09 -7.51 0.65
N ILE A 136 -0.85 -7.82 0.25
CA ILE A 136 0.35 -7.42 1.00
C ILE A 136 0.80 -6.05 0.52
N TYR A 137 1.13 -5.18 1.46
CA TYR A 137 1.64 -3.84 1.21
C TYR A 137 3.01 -3.67 1.85
N GLU A 138 3.93 -3.02 1.14
CA GLU A 138 5.06 -2.34 1.77
C GLU A 138 4.59 -0.93 2.14
N VAL A 139 4.70 -0.60 3.43
CA VAL A 139 4.39 0.70 4.00
C VAL A 139 5.69 1.33 4.47
N THR A 140 6.11 2.40 3.79
CA THR A 140 7.26 3.21 4.19
C THR A 140 6.77 4.42 4.97
N VAL A 141 7.11 4.48 6.25
CA VAL A 141 6.74 5.58 7.15
C VAL A 141 7.93 6.51 7.31
N TYR A 142 7.74 7.79 7.03
CA TYR A 142 8.73 8.85 7.21
C TYR A 142 8.43 9.56 8.51
N ALA A 143 9.42 9.59 9.40
CA ALA A 143 9.26 10.09 10.74
C ALA A 143 10.60 10.57 11.27
N GLY A 144 10.51 11.38 12.31
CA GLY A 144 11.66 11.86 13.04
C GLY A 144 11.65 13.37 13.19
N LEU A 145 12.46 13.79 14.13
CA LEU A 145 12.57 15.19 14.52
C LEU A 145 13.91 15.74 14.08
N MET A 146 13.88 16.90 13.43
CA MET A 146 15.09 17.51 12.88
C MET A 146 16.03 18.02 13.97
N ASN A 147 17.33 17.72 13.81
CA ASN A 147 18.42 18.15 14.69
C ASN A 147 18.25 17.84 16.18
N GLN A 148 17.39 16.89 16.54
CA GLN A 148 17.29 16.36 17.88
C GLN A 148 17.36 14.84 17.85
N PRO A 149 18.00 14.21 18.86
CA PRO A 149 17.88 12.78 19.05
C PRO A 149 16.42 12.39 19.28
N PHE A 150 15.96 11.37 18.58
CA PHE A 150 14.68 10.71 18.83
C PHE A 150 14.87 9.20 18.82
N ALA A 151 13.87 8.49 19.34
CA ALA A 151 13.83 7.05 19.37
C ALA A 151 12.35 6.68 19.25
N ASP A 152 11.88 6.45 18.02
CA ASP A 152 10.48 6.31 17.71
C ASP A 152 10.11 4.89 17.30
N THR A 153 9.03 4.34 17.86
CA THR A 153 8.48 3.06 17.41
C THR A 153 7.41 3.27 16.35
N MET A 154 7.74 2.96 15.09
CA MET A 154 6.81 2.93 13.96
C MET A 154 6.00 1.65 13.99
N ARG A 155 4.72 1.74 13.63
CA ARG A 155 3.84 0.59 13.48
C ARG A 155 2.93 0.74 12.27
N ALA A 156 2.62 -0.39 11.64
CA ALA A 156 1.61 -0.47 10.60
C ALA A 156 0.90 -1.82 10.68
N GLY A 157 -0.43 -1.84 10.58
CA GLY A 157 -1.19 -3.06 10.85
C GLY A 157 -2.71 -2.85 10.90
N GLY A 158 -3.41 -3.88 11.35
CA GLY A 158 -4.86 -3.90 11.51
C GLY A 158 -5.28 -5.07 12.40
N ASP A 159 -6.48 -4.97 13.00
CA ASP A 159 -7.07 -6.02 13.86
C ASP A 159 -6.16 -6.52 15.01
N GLY A 160 -5.36 -5.62 15.58
CA GLY A 160 -4.47 -5.93 16.70
C GLY A 160 -3.15 -6.60 16.31
N SER A 161 -2.90 -6.85 15.02
CA SER A 161 -1.61 -7.30 14.50
C SER A 161 -0.88 -6.13 13.85
N PHE A 162 0.30 -5.79 14.37
CA PHE A 162 1.13 -4.70 13.88
C PHE A 162 2.53 -5.18 13.57
N ALA A 163 3.04 -4.80 12.39
CA ALA A 163 4.47 -4.80 12.14
C ALA A 163 5.07 -3.56 12.81
N GLU A 164 6.16 -3.73 13.56
CA GLU A 164 6.83 -2.63 14.26
C GLU A 164 8.32 -2.52 13.91
N ARG A 165 8.82 -1.29 13.87
CA ARG A 165 10.23 -0.96 13.66
C ARG A 165 10.61 0.29 14.44
N GLN A 166 11.74 0.24 15.13
CA GLN A 166 12.32 1.44 15.74
C GLN A 166 13.05 2.30 14.70
N LEU A 167 12.85 3.61 14.82
CA LEU A 167 13.72 4.65 14.27
C LEU A 167 14.51 5.29 15.40
N SER A 168 15.77 5.61 15.17
CA SER A 168 16.54 6.33 16.18
C SER A 168 17.67 7.17 15.59
N GLY A 169 18.13 8.11 16.41
CA GLY A 169 19.29 8.95 16.14
C GLY A 169 18.90 10.38 15.80
N THR A 170 19.75 11.07 15.02
CA THR A 170 19.56 12.47 14.65
C THR A 170 19.61 12.62 13.14
N ILE A 171 18.63 13.31 12.57
CA ILE A 171 18.61 13.68 11.15
C ILE A 171 19.43 14.96 10.98
N SER A 172 20.63 14.83 10.43
CA SER A 172 21.61 15.92 10.27
C SER A 172 21.85 16.33 8.81
N SER A 173 21.22 15.65 7.84
CA SER A 173 21.40 15.93 6.42
C SER A 173 20.17 15.51 5.61
N ALA A 174 20.07 16.06 4.39
CA ALA A 174 19.00 15.84 3.42
C ALA A 174 19.08 14.45 2.74
N SER A 175 19.22 13.38 3.52
CA SER A 175 19.42 12.03 3.00
C SER A 175 18.51 11.04 3.71
N PHE A 176 17.93 10.11 2.94
CA PHE A 176 17.16 9.03 3.52
C PHE A 176 18.06 7.91 4.02
N VAL A 177 17.97 7.64 5.33
CA VAL A 177 18.65 6.55 6.01
C VAL A 177 17.58 5.70 6.69
N HIS A 178 17.48 4.43 6.30
CA HIS A 178 16.55 3.47 6.90
C HIS A 178 16.89 3.23 8.38
N GLY A 179 15.87 3.09 9.23
CA GLY A 179 16.05 3.02 10.69
C GLY A 179 16.38 4.37 11.34
N ARG A 180 16.41 5.46 10.56
CA ARG A 180 16.57 6.83 11.07
C ARG A 180 15.49 7.74 10.53
N THR A 181 15.50 8.04 9.23
CA THR A 181 14.50 8.94 8.59
C THR A 181 13.20 8.24 8.21
N HIS A 182 13.24 6.92 8.08
CA HIS A 182 12.08 6.13 7.65
C HIS A 182 12.24 4.67 8.06
N ALA A 183 11.10 3.98 8.20
CA ALA A 183 11.01 2.53 8.34
C ALA A 183 10.20 1.95 7.19
N ARG A 184 10.42 0.67 6.90
CA ARG A 184 9.62 -0.11 5.95
C ARG A 184 8.96 -1.25 6.71
N LEU A 185 7.66 -1.41 6.51
CA LEU A 185 6.80 -2.33 7.21
C LEU A 185 6.03 -3.14 6.17
N LEU A 186 6.03 -4.47 6.31
CA LEU A 186 5.20 -5.34 5.48
C LEU A 186 3.90 -5.61 6.24
N VAL A 187 2.77 -5.32 5.59
CA VAL A 187 1.46 -5.42 6.21
C VAL A 187 0.50 -6.17 5.29
N GLN A 188 -0.23 -7.13 5.85
CA GLN A 188 -1.34 -7.78 5.17
C GLN A 188 -2.62 -6.97 5.43
N VAL A 189 -3.22 -6.43 4.38
CA VAL A 189 -4.58 -5.89 4.41
C VAL A 189 -5.55 -7.02 4.07
N ILE A 190 -6.54 -7.24 4.93
CA ILE A 190 -7.60 -8.23 4.74
C ILE A 190 -8.92 -7.52 4.38
N PRO A 191 -9.90 -8.22 3.78
CA PRO A 191 -11.17 -7.61 3.38
C PRO A 191 -11.89 -6.89 4.53
N ASP A 192 -12.50 -5.76 4.21
CA ASP A 192 -13.33 -4.93 5.11
C ASP A 192 -12.60 -4.41 6.36
N ARG A 193 -11.27 -4.22 6.28
CA ARG A 193 -10.45 -3.71 7.38
C ARG A 193 -9.57 -2.55 6.95
N ASP A 194 -9.45 -1.59 7.86
CA ASP A 194 -8.58 -0.44 7.71
C ASP A 194 -7.12 -0.81 7.98
N LEU A 195 -6.21 -0.09 7.33
CA LEU A 195 -4.80 -0.05 7.65
C LEU A 195 -4.54 1.11 8.62
N TYR A 196 -4.03 0.79 9.80
CA TYR A 196 -3.56 1.75 10.78
C TYR A 196 -2.06 1.93 10.65
N VAL A 197 -1.59 3.17 10.54
CA VAL A 197 -0.16 3.54 10.54
C VAL A 197 0.07 4.51 11.67
N GLY A 198 1.13 4.32 12.46
CA GLY A 198 1.33 5.18 13.61
C GLY A 198 2.74 5.18 14.17
N VAL A 199 2.93 6.06 15.14
CA VAL A 199 4.16 6.20 15.93
C VAL A 199 3.78 6.35 17.39
N ARG A 200 4.54 5.75 18.29
CA ARG A 200 4.31 5.83 19.73
C ARG A 200 5.56 6.30 20.44
N GLU A 201 5.56 7.53 20.94
CA GLU A 201 6.64 8.06 21.80
C GLU A 201 6.24 9.28 22.60
N SER A 202 7.11 9.74 23.50
CA SER A 202 6.93 11.02 24.20
C SER A 202 6.86 12.24 23.28
N GLN A 203 7.50 12.19 22.10
CA GLN A 203 7.47 13.21 21.05
C GLN A 203 7.45 12.54 19.68
N ALA A 204 6.27 12.12 19.24
CA ALA A 204 6.09 11.45 17.95
C ALA A 204 5.92 12.46 16.82
N ALA A 205 6.49 12.16 15.66
CA ALA A 205 6.27 12.90 14.43
C ALA A 205 6.21 11.99 13.20
N ILE A 206 5.15 12.12 12.39
CA ILE A 206 5.03 11.45 11.08
C ILE A 206 4.89 12.52 10.01
N SER A 207 5.83 12.55 9.07
CA SER A 207 5.83 13.53 7.98
C SER A 207 5.13 13.00 6.73
N ALA A 208 5.35 11.71 6.42
CA ALA A 208 4.84 11.11 5.19
C ALA A 208 4.66 9.60 5.30
N VAL A 209 3.85 9.04 4.40
CA VAL A 209 3.70 7.59 4.22
C VAL A 209 3.69 7.28 2.72
N GLN A 210 4.47 6.29 2.30
CA GLN A 210 4.34 5.71 0.96
C GLN A 210 3.84 4.27 1.08
N ILE A 211 2.78 3.98 0.33
CA ILE A 211 2.10 2.68 0.33
C ILE A 211 2.30 2.07 -1.04
N THR A 212 2.81 0.84 -1.06
CA THR A 212 3.05 0.08 -2.29
C THR A 212 2.40 -1.28 -2.16
N LYS A 213 1.30 -1.52 -2.88
CA LYS A 213 0.75 -2.88 -2.98
C LYS A 213 1.75 -3.76 -3.69
N LEU A 214 2.21 -4.80 -3.01
CA LEU A 214 3.06 -5.81 -3.61
C LEU A 214 2.18 -6.66 -4.52
N ARG A 215 2.61 -6.82 -5.78
CA ARG A 215 2.02 -7.85 -6.63
C ARG A 215 2.48 -9.18 -6.05
N LEU A 216 1.57 -9.89 -5.40
CA LEU A 216 1.70 -11.33 -5.36
C LEU A 216 1.73 -11.77 -6.82
N ALA A 217 2.76 -12.52 -7.18
CA ALA A 217 2.91 -12.94 -8.56
C ALA A 217 1.74 -13.87 -8.95
N ALA A 218 1.65 -14.23 -10.23
CA ALA A 218 0.41 -14.65 -10.92
C ALA A 218 -0.40 -15.80 -10.28
N CYS A 219 0.09 -16.43 -9.22
CA CYS A 219 -0.60 -17.39 -8.39
C CYS A 219 -0.34 -17.11 -6.90
N GLU A 220 -1.33 -17.41 -6.05
CA GLU A 220 -1.17 -17.35 -4.59
C GLU A 220 -0.03 -18.29 -4.17
N GLY A 221 1.05 -17.71 -3.65
CA GLY A 221 2.21 -18.44 -3.19
C GLY A 221 3.46 -18.26 -4.03
N ASP A 222 3.47 -17.40 -5.05
CA ASP A 222 4.72 -16.99 -5.70
C ASP A 222 5.34 -15.82 -4.91
N LEU A 223 6.32 -16.16 -4.09
CA LEU A 223 7.01 -15.29 -3.17
C LEU A 223 8.33 -14.78 -3.77
N ASN A 224 8.87 -15.46 -4.77
CA ASN A 224 10.14 -15.10 -5.40
C ASN A 224 9.97 -14.15 -6.61
N GLY A 225 8.74 -13.99 -7.12
CA GLY A 225 8.37 -13.09 -8.22
C GLY A 225 8.64 -13.64 -9.63
N ASP A 226 8.84 -14.94 -9.80
CA ASP A 226 9.15 -15.57 -11.10
C ASP A 226 7.91 -15.88 -11.97
N ASN A 227 6.72 -15.57 -11.45
CA ASN A 227 5.39 -15.89 -11.97
C ASN A 227 5.05 -17.39 -11.98
N VAL A 228 5.67 -18.19 -11.11
CA VAL A 228 5.46 -19.64 -10.99
C VAL A 228 5.43 -20.06 -9.52
N CYS A 229 4.25 -20.41 -9.00
CA CYS A 229 4.13 -20.99 -7.65
C CYS A 229 4.74 -22.38 -7.61
N ASN A 230 5.90 -22.48 -6.98
CA ASN A 230 6.68 -23.69 -6.92
C ASN A 230 7.34 -23.88 -5.54
N LEU A 231 8.27 -24.81 -5.45
CA LEU A 231 8.91 -25.20 -4.19
C LEU A 231 9.88 -24.12 -3.68
N ASP A 232 10.40 -23.29 -4.57
CA ASP A 232 11.33 -22.20 -4.24
C ASP A 232 10.60 -21.11 -3.44
N ASP A 233 9.32 -20.88 -3.71
CA ASP A 233 8.50 -19.97 -2.91
C ASP A 233 8.28 -20.49 -1.50
N LEU A 234 7.98 -21.77 -1.34
CA LEU A 234 7.83 -22.39 -0.04
C LEU A 234 9.12 -22.28 0.79
N GLN A 235 10.29 -22.39 0.13
CA GLN A 235 11.58 -22.17 0.79
C GLN A 235 11.75 -20.72 1.24
N LEU A 236 11.32 -19.75 0.42
CA LEU A 236 11.33 -18.33 0.79
C LEU A 236 10.42 -18.07 2.00
N LEU A 237 9.23 -18.65 2.02
CA LEU A 237 8.30 -18.58 3.15
C LEU A 237 8.93 -19.12 4.43
N LEU A 238 9.56 -20.30 4.36
CA LEU A 238 10.25 -20.93 5.48
C LEU A 238 11.45 -20.10 5.96
N PHE A 239 12.15 -19.41 5.07
CA PHE A 239 13.23 -18.49 5.42
C PHE A 239 12.70 -17.29 6.23
N TYR A 240 11.54 -16.73 5.85
CA TYR A 240 10.93 -15.63 6.60
C TYR A 240 10.46 -16.06 8.00
N PHE A 241 9.91 -17.27 8.15
CA PHE A 241 9.53 -17.80 9.47
C PHE A 241 10.73 -18.23 10.31
N GLY A 242 11.80 -18.74 9.69
CA GLY A 242 12.98 -19.27 10.39
C GLY A 242 13.90 -18.21 11.01
N ASN A 243 13.90 -16.97 10.49
CA ASN A 243 14.73 -15.88 11.00
C ASN A 243 14.08 -15.05 12.12
N SER A 244 12.92 -15.47 12.63
CA SER A 244 12.15 -14.73 13.64
C SER A 244 12.35 -15.27 15.07
N CYS A 245 13.24 -16.24 15.30
CA CYS A 245 13.63 -16.65 16.66
C CYS A 245 14.88 -15.87 17.11
N PRO A 246 14.82 -15.11 18.23
CA PRO A 246 16.00 -14.45 18.81
C PRO A 246 17.03 -15.45 19.36
#